data_AF-A0A3R8TK11-F1
#
_entry.id   AF-A0A3R8TK11-F1
#
_cell.length_a   1.000
_cell.length_b   1.000
_cell.length_c   1.000
_cell.angle_alpha   90.00
_cell.angle_beta   90.00
_cell.angle_gamma   90.00
#
_symmetry.space_group_name_H-M   'P 1'
#
loop_
_entity.id
_entity.type
_entity.pdbx_description
1 polymer ?
#
loop_
_entity_poly.entity_id
_entity_poly.type
_entity_poly.pdbx_seq_one_letter_code
_entity_poly.pdbx_strand_id
1 'polypeptide(L)'
;MSAVNSAEQTGRRVEEILGRLAESGDTAAAAAAEELVRSLMDFYGAGLARILHLLSGAPGEALARLLGDDLVASLLVLHDLHPEDRDTRIARALDGVREHTLEVVGFDDESGTLTLRAREADGCGCGSGTGAREAAEAALACFAPEVRAVDVQTAPAGPTLLQIGTAPTGAR
;
A
#
# COMPACT_ATOMS: atom_id res chain seq x y z
N MET A 1 8.94 -9.95 -7.08
CA MET A 1 9.13 -8.78 -7.98
C MET A 1 8.33 -8.82 -9.31
N SER A 2 7.75 -9.94 -9.76
CA SER A 2 7.15 -9.99 -11.12
C SER A 2 5.61 -9.99 -11.18
N ALA A 3 4.89 -10.27 -10.09
CA ALA A 3 3.45 -10.53 -10.12
C ALA A 3 2.58 -9.28 -9.88
N VAL A 4 2.95 -8.42 -8.92
CA VAL A 4 2.23 -7.16 -8.62
C VAL A 4 2.28 -6.19 -9.80
N ASN A 5 3.45 -6.08 -10.45
CA ASN A 5 3.60 -5.40 -11.73
C ASN A 5 2.63 -5.93 -12.80
N SER A 6 2.27 -7.21 -12.77
CA SER A 6 1.33 -7.81 -13.74
C SER A 6 -0.12 -7.42 -13.46
N ALA A 7 -0.54 -7.33 -12.20
CA ALA A 7 -1.92 -6.98 -11.85
C ALA A 7 -2.23 -5.52 -12.18
N GLU A 8 -1.40 -4.58 -11.72
CA GLU A 8 -1.53 -3.17 -12.06
C GLU A 8 -1.44 -2.90 -13.56
N GLN A 9 -0.50 -3.57 -14.25
CA GLN A 9 -0.37 -3.45 -15.70
C GLN A 9 -1.61 -4.00 -16.44
N THR A 10 -2.20 -5.08 -15.92
CA THR A 10 -3.45 -5.61 -16.46
C THR A 10 -4.61 -4.65 -16.22
N GLY A 11 -4.72 -4.07 -15.02
CA GLY A 11 -5.71 -3.03 -14.70
C GLY A 11 -5.62 -1.84 -15.64
N ARG A 12 -4.43 -1.25 -15.79
CA ARG A 12 -4.18 -0.14 -16.74
C ARG A 12 -4.58 -0.50 -18.17
N ARG A 13 -4.26 -1.72 -18.63
CA ARG A 13 -4.64 -2.16 -19.96
C ARG A 13 -6.15 -2.28 -20.13
N VAL A 14 -6.87 -2.75 -19.10
CA VAL A 14 -8.33 -2.81 -19.11
C VAL A 14 -8.92 -1.40 -19.17
N GLU A 15 -8.40 -0.47 -18.35
CA GLU A 15 -8.81 0.95 -18.37
C GLU A 15 -8.58 1.60 -19.74
N GLU A 16 -7.42 1.40 -20.36
CA GLU A 16 -7.10 1.89 -21.70
C GLU A 16 -8.06 1.32 -22.77
N ILE A 17 -8.45 0.05 -22.65
CA ILE A 17 -9.42 -0.57 -23.57
C ILE A 17 -10.80 0.07 -23.38
N LEU A 18 -11.26 0.21 -22.14
CA LEU A 18 -12.55 0.83 -21.82
C LEU A 18 -12.59 2.29 -22.27
N GLY A 19 -11.51 3.05 -22.04
CA GLY A 19 -11.37 4.43 -22.49
C GLY A 19 -11.48 4.57 -24.01
N ARG A 20 -10.77 3.72 -24.77
CA ARG A 20 -10.88 3.71 -26.24
C ARG A 20 -12.29 3.36 -26.73
N LEU A 21 -12.99 2.45 -26.05
CA LEU A 21 -14.38 2.12 -26.39
C LEU A 21 -15.31 3.30 -26.11
N ALA A 22 -15.14 4.00 -25.00
CA ALA A 22 -15.91 5.20 -24.68
C ALA A 22 -15.67 6.34 -25.69
N GLU A 23 -14.41 6.55 -26.11
CA GLU A 23 -14.03 7.57 -27.09
C GLU A 23 -14.50 7.25 -28.52
N SER A 24 -14.81 5.99 -28.82
CA SER A 24 -15.25 5.57 -30.16
C SER A 24 -16.63 6.12 -30.56
N GLY A 25 -17.42 6.61 -29.60
CA GLY A 25 -18.80 7.07 -29.81
C GLY A 25 -19.85 5.94 -29.83
N ASP A 26 -19.43 4.67 -29.79
CA ASP A 26 -20.35 3.53 -29.65
C ASP A 26 -20.69 3.26 -28.18
N THR A 27 -21.71 3.97 -27.70
CA THR A 27 -22.21 3.84 -26.32
C THR A 27 -22.69 2.44 -25.97
N ALA A 28 -23.18 1.65 -26.94
CA ALA A 28 -23.64 0.29 -26.69
C ALA A 28 -22.45 -0.66 -26.48
N ALA A 29 -21.40 -0.54 -27.29
CA ALA A 29 -20.17 -1.30 -27.12
C ALA A 29 -19.46 -0.97 -25.79
N ALA A 30 -19.40 0.31 -25.41
CA ALA A 30 -18.83 0.72 -24.13
C ALA A 30 -19.60 0.13 -22.94
N ALA A 31 -20.94 0.24 -22.94
CA ALA A 31 -21.78 -0.34 -21.89
C ALA A 31 -21.65 -1.86 -21.80
N ALA A 32 -21.61 -2.56 -22.93
CA ALA A 32 -21.44 -4.01 -22.97
C ALA A 32 -20.06 -4.45 -22.44
N ALA A 33 -19.01 -3.67 -22.70
CA ALA A 33 -17.68 -3.95 -22.17
C ALA A 33 -17.61 -3.75 -20.65
N GLU A 34 -18.23 -2.69 -20.12
CA GLU A 34 -18.35 -2.48 -18.68
C GLU A 34 -19.15 -3.60 -17.99
N GLU A 35 -20.27 -4.02 -18.59
CA GLU A 35 -21.08 -5.14 -18.10
C GLU A 35 -20.29 -6.46 -18.09
N LEU A 36 -19.50 -6.72 -19.13
CA LEU A 36 -18.62 -7.88 -19.20
C LEU A 36 -17.59 -7.86 -18.07
N VAL A 37 -16.89 -6.74 -17.86
CA VAL A 37 -15.89 -6.59 -16.79
C VAL A 37 -16.53 -6.80 -15.43
N ARG A 38 -17.70 -6.18 -15.17
CA ARG A 38 -18.44 -6.35 -13.91
C ARG A 38 -18.81 -7.82 -13.68
N SER A 39 -19.36 -8.48 -14.71
CA SER A 39 -19.76 -9.89 -14.62
C SER A 39 -18.58 -10.83 -14.34
N LEU A 40 -17.42 -10.57 -14.95
CA LEU A 40 -16.20 -11.33 -14.70
C LEU A 40 -15.67 -11.08 -13.29
N MET A 41 -15.66 -9.82 -12.81
CA MET A 41 -15.24 -9.47 -11.45
C MET A 41 -16.14 -10.14 -10.40
N ASP A 42 -17.45 -10.14 -10.59
CA ASP A 42 -18.39 -10.81 -9.69
C ASP A 42 -18.17 -12.33 -9.67
N PHE A 43 -18.00 -12.94 -10.85
CA PHE A 43 -17.78 -14.39 -10.97
C PHE A 43 -16.46 -14.82 -10.31
N TYR A 44 -15.36 -14.11 -10.56
CA TYR A 44 -14.07 -14.42 -9.96
C TYR A 44 -14.07 -14.15 -8.45
N GLY A 45 -14.70 -13.07 -7.99
CA GLY A 45 -14.89 -12.79 -6.57
C GLY A 45 -15.65 -13.92 -5.85
N ALA A 46 -16.76 -14.38 -6.43
CA ALA A 46 -17.51 -15.51 -5.88
C ALA A 46 -16.67 -16.80 -5.81
N GLY A 47 -15.85 -17.07 -6.83
CA GLY A 47 -14.92 -18.19 -6.85
C GLY A 47 -13.86 -18.12 -5.75
N LEU A 48 -13.22 -16.95 -5.59
CA LEU A 48 -12.22 -16.70 -4.54
C LEU A 48 -12.82 -16.83 -3.13
N ALA A 49 -14.01 -16.26 -2.91
CA ALA A 49 -14.73 -16.39 -1.65
C ALA A 49 -15.01 -17.86 -1.32
N ARG A 50 -15.42 -18.65 -2.32
CA ARG A 50 -15.64 -20.09 -2.14
C ARG A 50 -14.35 -20.83 -1.81
N ILE A 51 -13.23 -20.51 -2.45
CA ILE A 51 -11.92 -21.09 -2.15
C ILE A 51 -11.52 -20.80 -0.70
N LEU A 52 -11.62 -19.54 -0.25
CA LEU A 52 -11.32 -19.17 1.13
C LEU A 52 -12.21 -19.91 2.14
N HIS A 53 -13.50 -20.00 1.86
CA HIS A 53 -14.42 -20.75 2.71
C HIS A 53 -14.02 -22.22 2.84
N LEU A 54 -13.66 -22.88 1.72
CA LEU A 54 -13.20 -24.27 1.73
C LEU A 54 -11.87 -24.46 2.49
N LEU A 55 -10.97 -23.48 2.42
CA LEU A 55 -9.69 -23.51 3.13
C LEU A 55 -9.82 -23.21 4.62
N SER A 56 -10.79 -22.38 5.02
CA SER A 56 -11.00 -22.00 6.42
C SER A 56 -11.35 -23.17 7.35
N GLY A 57 -11.92 -24.25 6.80
CA GLY A 57 -12.21 -25.47 7.54
C GLY A 57 -11.08 -26.51 7.54
N ALA A 58 -9.98 -26.25 6.82
CA ALA A 58 -8.86 -27.19 6.73
C ALA A 58 -7.82 -26.91 7.82
N PRO A 59 -7.34 -27.92 8.55
CA PRO A 59 -6.24 -27.75 9.50
C PRO A 59 -4.93 -27.42 8.76
N GLY A 60 -4.16 -26.47 9.29
CA GLY A 60 -2.80 -26.15 8.83
C GLY A 60 -2.60 -24.69 8.43
N GLU A 61 -1.47 -24.42 7.80
CA GLU A 61 -1.00 -23.06 7.46
C GLU A 61 -1.34 -22.64 6.02
N ALA A 62 -2.20 -23.39 5.31
CA ALA A 62 -2.51 -23.14 3.91
C ALA A 62 -3.08 -21.73 3.67
N LEU A 63 -4.00 -21.30 4.54
CA LEU A 63 -4.55 -19.94 4.49
C LEU A 63 -3.48 -18.90 4.78
N ALA A 64 -2.66 -19.09 5.81
CA ALA A 64 -1.57 -18.16 6.14
C ALA A 64 -0.55 -18.01 5.01
N ARG A 65 -0.20 -19.11 4.32
CA ARG A 65 0.68 -19.09 3.14
C ARG A 65 0.06 -18.33 1.98
N LEU A 66 -1.25 -18.46 1.77
CA LEU A 66 -1.98 -17.76 0.72
C LEU A 66 -2.06 -16.25 1.01
N LEU A 67 -2.31 -15.88 2.27
CA LEU A 67 -2.28 -14.47 2.74
C LEU A 67 -0.85 -13.90 2.83
N GLY A 68 0.17 -14.75 2.71
CA GLY A 68 1.57 -14.34 2.63
C GLY A 68 2.07 -14.15 1.20
N ASP A 69 1.28 -14.52 0.19
CA ASP A 69 1.61 -14.30 -1.22
C ASP A 69 1.05 -12.95 -1.68
N ASP A 70 1.93 -12.04 -2.10
CA ASP A 70 1.60 -10.67 -2.48
C ASP A 70 0.51 -10.59 -3.57
N LEU A 71 0.58 -11.46 -4.58
CA LEU A 71 -0.39 -11.43 -5.68
C LEU A 71 -1.76 -11.87 -5.18
N VAL A 72 -1.80 -12.95 -4.41
CA VAL A 72 -3.09 -13.46 -3.91
C VAL A 72 -3.69 -12.51 -2.88
N ALA A 73 -2.88 -11.96 -1.97
CA ALA A 73 -3.33 -10.94 -1.02
C ALA A 73 -3.94 -9.73 -1.75
N SER A 74 -3.27 -9.20 -2.77
CA SER A 74 -3.76 -8.10 -3.60
C SER A 74 -5.10 -8.43 -4.30
N LEU A 75 -5.24 -9.63 -4.87
CA LEU A 75 -6.52 -10.08 -5.47
C LEU A 75 -7.65 -10.19 -4.45
N LEU A 76 -7.36 -10.67 -3.24
CA LEU A 76 -8.36 -10.74 -2.18
C LEU A 76 -8.81 -9.35 -1.73
N VAL A 77 -7.90 -8.39 -1.64
CA VAL A 77 -8.25 -7.00 -1.34
C VAL A 77 -9.12 -6.39 -2.45
N LEU A 78 -8.76 -6.61 -3.72
CA LEU A 78 -9.55 -6.13 -4.87
C LEU A 78 -11.02 -6.60 -4.86
N HIS A 79 -11.28 -7.76 -4.26
CA HIS A 79 -12.62 -8.34 -4.14
C HIS A 79 -13.25 -8.15 -2.75
N ASP A 80 -12.67 -7.34 -1.85
CA ASP A 80 -13.12 -7.17 -0.46
C ASP A 80 -13.20 -8.50 0.34
N LEU A 81 -12.33 -9.45 0.03
CA LEU A 81 -12.29 -10.80 0.61
C LEU A 81 -11.12 -11.02 1.57
N HIS A 82 -10.24 -10.03 1.76
CA HIS A 82 -9.11 -10.17 2.64
C HIS A 82 -9.59 -10.26 4.11
N PRO A 83 -9.16 -11.27 4.90
CA PRO A 83 -9.67 -11.48 6.25
C PRO A 83 -9.15 -10.48 7.28
N GLU A 84 -7.95 -9.94 7.07
CA GLU A 84 -7.43 -8.82 7.85
C GLU A 84 -8.06 -7.51 7.34
N ASP A 85 -8.46 -6.62 8.25
CA ASP A 85 -8.90 -5.27 7.89
C ASP A 85 -7.75 -4.41 7.31
N ARG A 86 -8.11 -3.28 6.68
CA ARG A 86 -7.16 -2.37 6.04
C ARG A 86 -6.02 -1.98 6.97
N ASP A 87 -6.35 -1.53 8.17
CA ASP A 87 -5.37 -0.92 9.07
C ASP A 87 -4.36 -1.99 9.54
N THR A 88 -4.83 -3.22 9.77
CA THR A 88 -3.99 -4.38 10.06
C THR A 88 -3.06 -4.72 8.90
N ARG A 89 -3.56 -4.72 7.65
CA ARG A 89 -2.74 -4.97 6.45
C ARG A 89 -1.67 -3.89 6.26
N ILE A 90 -2.04 -2.62 6.43
CA ILE A 90 -1.12 -1.49 6.34
C ILE A 90 -0.02 -1.62 7.38
N ALA A 91 -0.37 -1.89 8.65
CA ALA A 91 0.61 -2.09 9.71
C ALA A 91 1.58 -3.24 9.38
N ARG A 92 1.06 -4.38 8.94
CA ARG A 92 1.86 -5.54 8.53
C ARG A 92 2.81 -5.23 7.38
N ALA A 93 2.37 -4.44 6.40
CA ALA A 93 3.21 -4.01 5.29
C ALA A 93 4.36 -3.11 5.76
N LEU A 94 4.05 -2.15 6.65
CA LEU A 94 5.02 -1.22 7.20
C LEU A 94 6.04 -1.89 8.13
N ASP A 95 5.66 -2.95 8.86
CA ASP A 95 6.59 -3.79 9.64
C ASP A 95 7.70 -4.42 8.77
N GLY A 96 7.45 -4.56 7.47
CA GLY A 96 8.45 -4.99 6.49
C GLY A 96 9.56 -3.97 6.24
N VAL A 97 9.31 -2.68 6.49
CA VAL A 97 10.21 -1.54 6.20
C VAL A 97 11.09 -1.23 7.40
N ARG A 98 11.92 -2.20 7.82
CA ARG A 98 12.70 -2.10 9.07
C ARG A 98 13.72 -0.95 9.13
N GLU A 99 14.11 -0.43 7.96
CA GLU A 99 15.08 0.67 7.85
C GLU A 99 14.48 2.01 8.28
N HIS A 100 13.15 2.13 8.33
CA HIS A 100 12.45 3.34 8.70
C HIS A 100 11.38 3.05 9.74
N THR A 101 11.39 3.78 10.86
CA THR A 101 10.27 3.71 11.82
C THR A 101 9.14 4.59 11.31
N LEU A 102 8.10 3.95 10.77
CA LEU A 102 6.92 4.60 10.20
C LEU A 102 5.70 4.37 11.10
N GLU A 103 5.05 5.45 11.47
CA GLU A 103 3.81 5.43 12.26
C GLU A 103 2.66 5.95 11.40
N VAL A 104 1.52 5.25 11.38
CA VAL A 104 0.32 5.70 10.67
C VAL A 104 -0.32 6.86 11.42
N VAL A 105 -0.49 7.99 10.75
CA VAL A 105 -1.15 9.19 11.31
C VAL A 105 -2.63 9.21 10.92
N GLY A 106 -2.94 8.80 9.69
CA GLY A 106 -4.30 8.77 9.18
C GLY A 106 -4.36 8.29 7.74
N PHE A 107 -5.57 7.96 7.30
CA PHE A 107 -5.87 7.59 5.93
C PHE A 107 -7.09 8.39 5.47
N ASP A 108 -7.00 8.96 4.28
CA ASP A 108 -8.13 9.62 3.62
C ASP A 108 -8.80 8.66 2.64
N ASP A 109 -10.03 8.25 2.94
CA ASP A 109 -10.82 7.32 2.12
C ASP A 109 -11.17 7.88 0.73
N GLU A 110 -11.25 9.21 0.58
CA GLU A 110 -11.64 9.82 -0.70
C GLU A 110 -10.46 9.85 -1.68
N SER A 111 -9.29 10.33 -1.24
CA SER A 111 -8.09 10.38 -2.09
C SER A 111 -7.30 9.07 -2.12
N GLY A 112 -7.45 8.21 -1.11
CA GLY A 112 -6.60 7.05 -0.89
C GLY A 112 -5.20 7.41 -0.39
N THR A 113 -5.04 8.58 0.24
CA THR A 113 -3.74 9.06 0.73
C THR A 113 -3.50 8.55 2.15
N LEU A 114 -2.37 7.85 2.35
CA LEU A 114 -1.89 7.42 3.66
C LEU A 114 -0.87 8.43 4.19
N THR A 115 -1.15 9.02 5.34
CA THR A 115 -0.21 9.90 6.04
C THR A 115 0.59 9.10 7.05
N LEU A 116 1.91 9.13 6.90
CA LEU A 116 2.87 8.46 7.76
C LEU A 116 3.74 9.49 8.48
N ARG A 117 4.13 9.19 9.71
CA ARG A 117 5.17 9.91 10.42
C ARG A 117 6.44 9.06 10.47
N ALA A 118 7.53 9.59 9.93
CA ALA A 118 8.83 8.98 10.06
C ALA A 118 9.52 9.50 11.34
N ARG A 119 9.99 8.59 12.19
CA ARG A 119 10.89 8.93 13.29
C ARG A 119 12.33 8.79 12.80
N GLU A 120 13.12 9.86 12.92
CA GLU A 120 14.56 9.76 12.64
C GLU A 120 15.19 8.76 13.61
N ALA A 121 15.89 7.77 13.06
CA ALA A 121 16.86 7.01 13.83
C ALA A 121 18.03 7.96 14.14
N ASP A 122 18.45 8.02 15.40
CA ASP A 122 19.54 8.90 15.87
C ASP A 122 20.80 8.76 14.99
N GLY A 123 20.99 9.70 14.05
CA GLY A 123 22.20 9.78 13.25
C GLY A 123 22.00 10.24 11.81
N CYS A 124 22.48 11.46 11.54
CA CYS A 124 22.68 12.08 10.22
C CYS A 124 21.46 12.77 9.60
N GLY A 125 21.37 14.09 9.84
CA GLY A 125 20.35 14.99 9.28
C GLY A 125 20.52 15.31 7.79
N CYS A 126 20.39 14.29 6.94
CA CYS A 126 20.39 14.42 5.49
C CYS A 126 19.14 13.75 4.89
N GLY A 127 18.07 14.51 4.67
CA GLY A 127 17.08 14.27 3.60
C GLY A 127 16.39 12.90 3.52
N SER A 128 16.05 12.26 4.64
CA SER A 128 15.57 10.86 4.69
C SER A 128 14.09 10.62 4.29
N GLY A 129 13.32 11.66 3.98
CA GLY A 129 11.89 11.53 3.69
C GLY A 129 11.54 10.81 2.38
N THR A 130 12.38 10.96 1.34
CA THR A 130 12.11 10.35 0.03
C THR A 130 12.36 8.84 0.04
N GLY A 131 13.44 8.38 0.68
CA GLY A 131 13.72 6.94 0.82
C GLY A 131 12.67 6.22 1.66
N ALA A 132 12.22 6.84 2.77
CA ALA A 132 11.16 6.31 3.61
C ALA A 132 9.82 6.20 2.86
N ARG A 133 9.51 7.21 2.02
CA ARG A 133 8.32 7.20 1.17
C ARG A 133 8.38 6.10 0.12
N GLU A 134 9.46 6.00 -0.65
CA GLU A 134 9.61 4.97 -1.69
C GLU A 134 9.54 3.55 -1.11
N ALA A 135 10.17 3.33 0.05
CA ALA A 135 10.12 2.05 0.74
C ALA A 135 8.70 1.71 1.26
N ALA A 136 7.99 2.72 1.78
CA ALA A 136 6.60 2.55 2.20
C ALA A 136 5.67 2.26 1.00
N GLU A 137 5.77 3.03 -0.08
CA GLU A 137 4.99 2.83 -1.32
C GLU A 137 5.21 1.42 -1.88
N ALA A 138 6.47 0.96 -1.94
CA ALA A 138 6.81 -0.37 -2.43
C ALA A 138 6.24 -1.49 -1.54
N ALA A 139 6.27 -1.33 -0.22
CA ALA A 139 5.71 -2.32 0.71
C ALA A 139 4.17 -2.34 0.67
N LEU A 140 3.54 -1.18 0.58
CA LEU A 140 2.09 -1.03 0.60
C LEU A 140 1.43 -1.50 -0.71
N ALA A 141 2.09 -1.34 -1.86
CA ALA A 141 1.55 -1.77 -3.15
C ALA A 141 1.11 -3.24 -3.18
N CYS A 142 1.78 -4.11 -2.40
CA CYS A 142 1.45 -5.53 -2.30
C CYS A 142 0.25 -5.83 -1.39
N PHE A 143 0.14 -5.15 -0.25
CA PHE A 143 -0.75 -5.53 0.85
C PHE A 143 -1.90 -4.55 1.09
N ALA A 144 -1.79 -3.33 0.59
CA ALA A 144 -2.76 -2.25 0.71
C ALA A 144 -2.92 -1.48 -0.63
N PRO A 145 -3.38 -2.15 -1.71
CA PRO A 145 -3.57 -1.54 -3.03
C PRO A 145 -4.57 -0.36 -3.05
N GLU A 146 -5.39 -0.20 -2.01
CA GLU A 146 -6.23 0.98 -1.79
C GLU A 146 -5.43 2.25 -1.47
N VAL A 147 -4.17 2.13 -1.06
CA VAL A 147 -3.27 3.26 -0.82
C VAL A 147 -2.71 3.74 -2.15
N ARG A 148 -3.21 4.89 -2.62
CA ARG A 148 -2.83 5.48 -3.91
C ARG A 148 -1.67 6.45 -3.81
N ALA A 149 -1.48 7.04 -2.64
CA ALA A 149 -0.40 7.98 -2.36
C ALA A 149 0.06 7.88 -0.92
N VAL A 150 1.36 8.09 -0.68
CA VAL A 150 1.94 8.15 0.65
C VAL A 150 2.49 9.55 0.91
N ASP A 151 2.05 10.17 2.01
CA ASP A 151 2.60 11.42 2.52
C ASP A 151 3.42 11.14 3.79
N VAL A 152 4.74 11.34 3.71
CA VAL A 152 5.65 11.10 4.85
C VAL A 152 6.01 12.42 5.51
N GLN A 153 5.53 12.60 6.72
CA GLN A 153 5.86 13.72 7.59
C GLN A 153 7.08 13.37 8.44
N THR A 154 8.15 14.16 8.32
CA THR A 154 9.26 14.14 9.27
C THR A 154 8.96 15.10 10.42
N ALA A 155 9.12 14.63 11.66
CA ALA A 155 9.07 15.54 12.80
C ALA A 155 10.24 16.54 12.67
N PRO A 156 10.03 17.85 12.93
CA PRO A 156 11.13 18.80 12.93
C PRO A 156 12.15 18.38 14.01
N ALA A 157 13.44 18.38 13.64
CA ALA A 157 14.51 18.20 14.60
C ALA A 157 14.28 19.14 15.78
N GLY A 158 14.22 18.60 16.99
CA GLY A 158 14.09 19.42 18.21
C GLY A 158 15.18 20.51 18.24
N PRO A 159 14.94 21.65 18.93
CA PRO A 159 15.82 22.80 18.84
C PRO A 159 17.27 22.39 19.10
N THR A 160 18.15 22.69 18.13
CA THR A 160 19.59 22.46 18.23
C THR A 160 20.08 23.06 19.53
N LEU A 161 20.37 22.21 20.52
CA LEU A 161 20.93 22.65 21.78
C LEU A 161 22.32 23.20 21.50
N LEU A 162 22.44 24.53 21.44
CA LEU A 162 23.72 25.20 21.35
C LEU A 162 24.49 24.89 22.63
N GLN A 163 25.48 24.02 22.52
CA GLN A 163 26.45 23.76 23.59
C GLN A 163 27.29 25.02 23.78
N ILE A 164 26.88 25.86 24.73
CA ILE A 164 27.69 27.01 25.15
C ILE A 164 28.86 26.44 25.95
N GLY A 165 30.01 26.29 25.29
CA GLY A 165 31.26 25.95 25.96
C GLY A 165 31.60 27.02 27.00
N THR A 166 31.88 26.58 28.22
CA THR A 166 32.34 27.46 29.30
C THR A 166 33.62 28.18 28.90
N ALA A 167 33.62 29.51 29.06
CA ALA A 167 34.72 30.40 28.71
C ALA A 167 36.04 29.97 29.40
N PRO A 168 37.20 30.12 28.74
CA PRO A 168 38.48 29.76 29.34
C PRO A 168 38.81 30.71 30.49
N THR A 169 38.99 30.16 31.69
CA THR A 169 39.47 30.89 32.86
C THR A 169 40.91 31.33 32.58
N GLY A 170 41.11 32.62 32.33
CA GLY A 170 42.43 33.20 32.12
C GLY A 170 43.33 32.97 33.34
N ALA A 171 44.43 32.24 33.14
CA ALA A 171 45.53 32.18 34.08
C ALA A 171 46.36 33.47 33.96
N ARG A 172 46.54 34.16 35.08
CA ARG A 172 47.53 35.24 35.25
C ARG A 172 48.92 34.68 35.39
#